data_AF-A0A392QB49-F1
#
_entry.id   AF-A0A392QB49-F1
#
_cell.length_a   1.000
_cell.length_b   1.000
_cell.length_c   1.000
_cell.angle_alpha   90.00
_cell.angle_beta   90.00
_cell.angle_gamma   90.00
#
_symmetry.space_group_name_H-M   'P 1'
#
loop_
_entity.id
_entity.type
_entity.pdbx_description
1 polymer ?
#
loop_
_entity_poly.entity_id
_entity_poly.type
_entity_poly.pdbx_seq_one_letter_code
_entity_poly.pdbx_strand_id
1 'polypeptide(L)'
;RRGNNGSSQSSEQLEFRHFVDLMEVVDVPVAGKKFTWFSSDGQRMSRLDRFLLSEGFIVKGGITRQWIGDRDISDHCPIWLLCNNLNWGPKPFKFFNCWLEHPNFKNFVENSWENMDIRGKKAFVVKEKFKRLKEALKGWNKEVFAILDLNIDKTMKELNEMEGLIAGGDLSSDSVDIKHINKHFWEQ
;
A
#
# COMPACT_ATOMS: atom_id res chain seq x y z
N ARG A 1 4.43 -23.17 3.71
CA ARG A 1 3.44 -24.24 3.44
C ARG A 1 4.03 -25.55 3.96
N ARG A 2 3.62 -26.02 5.16
CA ARG A 2 3.66 -27.47 5.42
C ARG A 2 2.69 -28.08 4.41
N GLY A 3 3.24 -28.81 3.44
CA GLY A 3 2.52 -29.28 2.27
C GLY A 3 1.48 -30.31 2.66
N ASN A 4 0.21 -30.01 2.42
CA ASN A 4 -0.82 -31.03 2.38
C ASN A 4 -0.66 -31.76 1.03
N ASN A 5 -0.19 -33.01 1.07
CA ASN A 5 -0.18 -33.94 -0.06
C ASN A 5 -1.62 -34.43 -0.33
N GLY A 6 -2.49 -33.53 -0.77
CA GLY A 6 -3.84 -33.82 -1.24
C GLY A 6 -3.94 -33.50 -2.73
N SER A 7 -4.02 -34.55 -3.55
CA SER A 7 -4.00 -34.58 -5.01
C SER A 7 -5.31 -34.10 -5.66
N SER A 8 -5.69 -32.85 -5.44
CA SER A 8 -6.78 -32.22 -6.21
C SER A 8 -6.54 -30.71 -6.27
N GLN A 9 -5.96 -30.25 -7.38
CA GLN A 9 -6.10 -28.84 -7.76
C GLN A 9 -7.59 -28.57 -7.93
N SER A 10 -8.11 -27.51 -7.31
CA SER A 10 -9.51 -27.13 -7.52
C SER A 10 -9.72 -26.77 -9.00
N SER A 11 -10.92 -27.03 -9.54
CA SER A 11 -11.28 -26.67 -10.93
C SER A 11 -10.87 -25.23 -11.24
N GLU A 12 -11.14 -24.33 -10.30
CA GLU A 12 -10.81 -22.91 -10.37
C GLU A 12 -9.31 -22.62 -10.55
N GLN A 13 -8.42 -23.39 -9.89
CA GLN A 13 -6.96 -23.23 -10.08
C GLN A 13 -6.52 -23.66 -11.47
N LEU A 14 -7.17 -24.68 -12.02
CA LEU A 14 -6.89 -25.17 -13.37
C LEU A 14 -7.39 -24.17 -14.42
N GLU A 15 -8.61 -23.67 -14.26
CA GLU A 15 -9.21 -22.63 -15.10
C GLU A 15 -8.39 -21.35 -15.11
N PHE A 16 -7.91 -20.91 -13.94
CA PHE A 16 -7.06 -19.71 -13.85
C PHE A 16 -5.73 -19.90 -14.58
N ARG A 17 -5.10 -21.08 -14.49
CA ARG A 17 -3.88 -21.36 -15.25
C ARG A 17 -4.14 -21.37 -16.75
N HIS A 18 -5.23 -22.01 -17.16
CA HIS A 18 -5.64 -22.02 -18.56
C HIS A 18 -5.90 -20.60 -19.08
N PHE A 19 -6.52 -19.73 -18.27
CA PHE A 19 -6.67 -18.32 -18.60
C PHE A 19 -5.32 -17.60 -18.76
N VAL A 20 -4.37 -17.81 -17.85
CA VAL A 20 -3.02 -17.22 -17.93
C VAL A 20 -2.32 -17.65 -19.23
N ASP A 21 -2.40 -18.93 -19.56
CA ASP A 21 -1.81 -19.49 -20.78
C ASP A 21 -2.50 -18.94 -22.04
N LEU A 22 -3.83 -18.92 -22.09
CA LEU A 22 -4.62 -18.41 -23.23
C LEU A 22 -4.39 -16.91 -23.49
N MET A 23 -4.19 -16.13 -22.43
CA MET A 23 -3.95 -14.69 -22.54
C MET A 23 -2.48 -14.36 -22.82
N GLU A 24 -1.60 -15.37 -22.86
CA GLU A 24 -0.15 -15.22 -23.07
C GLU A 24 0.49 -14.20 -22.11
N VAL A 25 0.00 -14.19 -20.87
CA VAL A 25 0.52 -13.32 -19.80
C VAL A 25 1.46 -14.08 -18.90
N VAL A 26 2.51 -13.41 -18.45
CA VAL A 26 3.55 -13.96 -17.60
C VAL A 26 3.29 -13.51 -16.16
N ASP A 27 3.30 -14.46 -15.20
CA ASP A 27 3.42 -14.14 -13.78
C ASP A 27 4.85 -13.67 -13.50
N VAL A 28 5.01 -12.35 -13.31
CA VAL A 28 6.31 -11.70 -13.17
C VAL A 28 7.10 -12.29 -11.98
N PRO A 29 8.43 -12.51 -12.08
CA PRO A 29 9.22 -13.02 -10.96
C PRO A 29 9.09 -12.15 -9.70
N VAL A 30 9.00 -12.78 -8.52
CA VAL A 30 8.79 -12.09 -7.24
C VAL A 30 10.10 -11.95 -6.45
N ALA A 31 10.25 -10.81 -5.78
CA ALA A 31 11.24 -10.58 -4.72
C ALA A 31 10.57 -9.96 -3.48
N GLY A 32 11.32 -9.88 -2.37
CA GLY A 32 10.81 -9.38 -1.08
C GLY A 32 10.13 -10.48 -0.26
N LYS A 33 8.95 -10.19 0.30
CA LYS A 33 8.15 -11.17 1.05
C LYS A 33 7.62 -12.29 0.15
N LYS A 34 7.16 -13.39 0.78
CA LYS A 34 6.64 -14.58 0.08
C LYS A 34 5.11 -14.55 -0.16
N PHE A 35 4.37 -13.81 0.64
CA PHE A 35 2.91 -13.80 0.68
C PHE A 35 2.39 -12.38 0.52
N THR A 36 1.24 -12.21 -0.13
CA THR A 36 0.59 -10.90 -0.34
C THR A 36 -0.66 -10.74 0.51
N TRP A 37 -1.08 -11.80 1.20
CA TRP A 37 -2.27 -11.79 2.01
C TRP A 37 -2.08 -12.68 3.24
N PHE A 38 -2.62 -12.22 4.36
CA PHE A 38 -2.66 -12.89 5.65
C PHE A 38 -4.09 -12.96 6.15
N SER A 39 -4.52 -14.10 6.70
CA SER A 39 -5.82 -14.17 7.36
C SER A 39 -5.86 -13.26 8.59
N SER A 40 -7.06 -12.89 9.01
CA SER A 40 -7.27 -12.04 10.20
C SER A 40 -6.72 -12.63 11.49
N ASP A 41 -6.57 -13.96 11.57
CA ASP A 41 -5.93 -14.69 12.66
C ASP A 41 -4.42 -14.90 12.46
N GLY A 42 -3.86 -14.46 11.32
CA GLY A 42 -2.44 -14.61 10.97
C GLY A 42 -1.99 -16.05 10.67
N GLN A 43 -2.90 -17.03 10.78
CA GLN A 43 -2.54 -18.46 10.68
C GLN A 43 -2.41 -18.93 9.23
N ARG A 44 -3.08 -18.26 8.29
CA ARG A 44 -3.09 -18.58 6.87
C ARG A 44 -2.48 -17.44 6.09
N MET A 45 -1.67 -17.80 5.11
CA MET A 45 -0.97 -16.85 4.27
C MET A 45 -0.96 -17.37 2.84
N SER A 46 -1.24 -16.50 1.89
CA SER A 46 -1.29 -16.85 0.48
C SER A 46 -0.80 -15.69 -0.39
N ARG A 47 -0.46 -16.02 -1.64
CA ARG A 47 -0.09 -15.03 -2.66
C ARG A 47 -1.26 -14.90 -3.62
N LEU A 48 -2.11 -13.92 -3.35
CA LEU A 48 -3.32 -13.65 -4.12
C LEU A 48 -3.08 -12.53 -5.15
N ASP A 49 -2.27 -11.55 -4.80
CA ASP A 49 -2.01 -10.35 -5.61
C ASP A 49 -0.78 -10.56 -6.49
N ARG A 50 -0.92 -10.33 -7.80
CA ARG A 50 0.11 -10.61 -8.80
C ARG A 50 0.02 -9.64 -9.98
N PHE A 51 1.17 -9.24 -10.50
CA PHE A 51 1.24 -8.66 -11.85
C PHE A 51 1.33 -9.78 -12.90
N LEU A 52 0.31 -9.86 -13.75
CA LEU A 52 0.28 -10.69 -14.95
C LEU A 52 0.42 -9.79 -16.17
N LEU A 53 1.51 -9.92 -16.92
CA LEU A 53 1.86 -8.98 -18.00
C LEU A 53 2.22 -9.72 -19.27
N SER A 54 1.86 -9.17 -20.42
CA SER A 54 2.35 -9.68 -21.70
C SER A 54 3.84 -9.43 -21.86
N GLU A 55 4.52 -10.28 -22.62
CA GLU A 55 5.96 -10.16 -22.88
C GLU A 55 6.33 -8.80 -23.49
N GLY A 56 5.53 -8.31 -24.45
CA GLY A 56 5.75 -7.00 -25.06
C GLY A 56 5.70 -5.84 -24.06
N PHE A 57 4.83 -5.91 -23.04
CA PHE A 57 4.77 -4.90 -21.98
C PHE A 57 5.99 -4.99 -21.05
N ILE A 58 6.43 -6.21 -20.71
CA ILE A 58 7.62 -6.44 -19.90
C ILE A 58 8.85 -5.81 -20.57
N VAL A 59 9.06 -6.10 -21.85
CA VAL A 59 10.18 -5.58 -22.64
C VAL A 59 10.11 -4.06 -22.76
N LYS A 60 8.96 -3.51 -23.17
CA LYS A 60 8.79 -2.06 -23.37
C LYS A 60 8.92 -1.28 -22.07
N GLY A 61 8.40 -1.81 -20.97
CA GLY A 61 8.47 -1.19 -19.64
C GLY A 61 9.82 -1.34 -18.95
N GLY A 62 10.71 -2.21 -19.46
CA GLY A 62 11.92 -2.60 -18.75
C GLY A 62 11.61 -3.22 -17.40
N ILE A 63 10.55 -4.04 -17.35
CA ILE A 63 10.07 -4.69 -16.13
C ILE A 63 11.04 -5.82 -15.77
N THR A 64 11.52 -5.84 -14.53
CA THR A 64 12.52 -6.83 -14.08
C THR A 64 11.93 -7.87 -13.13
N ARG A 65 11.04 -7.45 -12.24
CA ARG A 65 10.39 -8.28 -11.21
C ARG A 65 9.25 -7.51 -10.56
N GLN A 66 8.47 -8.19 -9.74
CA GLN A 66 7.59 -7.57 -8.77
C GLN A 66 8.17 -7.72 -7.36
N TRP A 67 7.94 -6.74 -6.50
CA TRP A 67 8.39 -6.71 -5.11
C TRP A 67 7.19 -6.75 -4.18
N ILE A 68 7.17 -7.71 -3.25
CA ILE A 68 6.21 -7.71 -2.15
C ILE A 68 6.92 -7.09 -0.95
N GLY A 69 6.39 -5.99 -0.43
CA GLY A 69 6.97 -5.34 0.74
C GLY A 69 6.20 -5.62 2.02
N ASP A 70 6.50 -4.79 3.01
CA ASP A 70 5.97 -4.92 4.35
C ASP A 70 4.46 -4.69 4.37
N ARG A 71 3.77 -5.45 5.22
CA ARG A 71 2.32 -5.36 5.35
C ARG A 71 1.99 -4.04 6.03
N ASP A 72 0.94 -3.41 5.52
CA ASP A 72 0.29 -2.26 6.13
C ASP A 72 -0.70 -2.76 7.22
N ILE A 73 -1.56 -1.89 7.75
CA ILE A 73 -2.70 -2.24 8.60
C ILE A 73 -3.75 -3.10 7.87
N SER A 74 -3.67 -3.20 6.53
CA SER A 74 -4.47 -4.11 5.72
C SER A 74 -4.02 -5.56 5.92
N ASP A 75 -4.92 -6.51 5.71
CA ASP A 75 -4.62 -7.94 5.57
C ASP A 75 -3.84 -8.27 4.29
N HIS A 76 -3.72 -7.32 3.36
CA HIS A 76 -2.89 -7.41 2.16
C HIS A 76 -1.54 -6.69 2.31
N CYS A 77 -0.50 -7.25 1.67
CA CYS A 77 0.77 -6.59 1.47
C CYS A 77 0.77 -5.81 0.14
N PRO A 78 1.33 -4.59 0.13
CA PRO A 78 1.56 -3.87 -1.11
C PRO A 78 2.53 -4.64 -2.02
N ILE A 79 2.20 -4.64 -3.32
CA ILE A 79 3.07 -5.15 -4.38
C ILE A 79 3.46 -4.04 -5.34
N TRP A 80 4.74 -4.00 -5.71
CA TRP A 80 5.28 -3.03 -6.66
C TRP A 80 5.84 -3.73 -7.88
N LEU A 81 5.65 -3.12 -9.04
CA LEU A 81 6.31 -3.55 -10.26
C LEU A 81 7.63 -2.77 -10.42
N LEU A 82 8.75 -3.49 -10.51
CA LEU A 82 10.08 -2.88 -10.63
C LEU A 82 10.45 -2.70 -12.10
N CYS A 83 10.53 -1.45 -12.53
CA CYS A 83 10.83 -1.03 -13.89
C CYS A 83 12.16 -0.27 -13.93
N ASN A 84 12.98 -0.48 -14.96
CA ASN A 84 14.22 0.28 -15.16
C ASN A 84 13.96 1.73 -15.60
N ASN A 85 12.78 2.03 -16.15
CA ASN A 85 12.38 3.37 -16.58
C ASN A 85 11.53 4.06 -15.48
N LEU A 86 12.18 4.85 -14.62
CA LEU A 86 11.55 5.46 -13.43
C LEU A 86 10.98 6.88 -13.64
N ASN A 87 10.70 7.31 -14.87
CA ASN A 87 10.15 8.65 -15.11
C ASN A 87 8.61 8.65 -15.18
N TRP A 88 7.98 8.53 -14.01
CA TRP A 88 6.52 8.65 -13.86
C TRP A 88 6.02 10.10 -13.78
N GLY A 89 6.91 11.07 -13.98
CA GLY A 89 6.62 12.49 -13.80
C GLY A 89 6.49 12.90 -12.33
N PRO A 90 5.99 14.12 -12.07
CA PRO A 90 5.87 14.64 -10.71
C PRO A 90 4.78 13.89 -9.92
N LYS A 91 5.09 13.49 -8.68
CA LYS A 91 4.13 12.83 -7.79
C LYS A 91 2.89 13.71 -7.60
N PRO A 92 1.67 13.19 -7.87
CA PRO A 92 0.45 13.96 -7.68
C PRO A 92 0.25 14.28 -6.20
N PHE A 93 -0.41 15.41 -5.93
CA PHE A 93 -0.91 15.69 -4.59
C PHE A 93 -2.12 14.79 -4.30
N LYS A 94 -2.15 14.18 -3.12
CA LYS A 94 -3.29 13.41 -2.64
C LYS A 94 -4.03 14.21 -1.58
N PHE A 95 -5.33 14.30 -1.74
CA PHE A 95 -6.24 14.84 -0.74
C PHE A 95 -6.77 13.69 0.11
N PHE A 96 -6.83 13.86 1.43
CA PHE A 96 -7.34 12.84 2.34
C PHE A 96 -8.74 13.23 2.81
N ASN A 97 -9.70 12.33 2.65
CA ASN A 97 -11.10 12.63 3.00
C ASN A 97 -11.28 12.90 4.50
N CYS A 98 -10.49 12.27 5.37
CA CYS A 98 -10.51 12.51 6.80
C CYS A 98 -10.22 13.98 7.18
N TRP A 99 -9.56 14.74 6.29
CA TRP A 99 -9.39 16.17 6.50
C TRP A 99 -10.74 16.90 6.57
N LEU A 100 -11.73 16.50 5.76
CA LEU A 100 -13.05 17.12 5.74
C LEU A 100 -13.82 16.93 7.06
N GLU A 101 -13.51 15.86 7.80
CA GLU A 101 -14.14 15.52 9.06
C GLU A 101 -13.50 16.27 10.24
N HIS A 102 -12.28 16.80 10.07
CA HIS A 102 -11.61 17.54 11.11
C HIS A 102 -12.26 18.93 11.32
N PRO A 103 -12.68 19.29 12.55
CA PRO A 103 -13.45 20.52 12.81
C PRO A 103 -12.79 21.81 12.29
N ASN A 104 -11.46 21.87 12.35
CA ASN A 104 -10.70 23.06 11.95
C ASN A 104 -10.30 23.10 10.47
N PHE A 105 -10.59 22.08 9.67
CA PHE A 105 -10.09 21.98 8.29
C PHE A 105 -10.58 23.13 7.42
N LYS A 106 -11.89 23.41 7.43
CA LYS A 106 -12.47 24.49 6.64
C LYS A 106 -11.84 25.84 6.99
N ASN A 107 -11.78 26.16 8.29
CA ASN A 107 -11.16 27.39 8.78
C ASN A 107 -9.68 27.49 8.40
N PHE A 108 -8.94 26.38 8.46
CA PHE A 108 -7.53 26.34 8.05
C PHE A 108 -7.36 26.68 6.57
N VAL A 109 -8.19 26.11 5.69
CA VAL A 109 -8.13 26.36 4.24
C VAL A 109 -8.52 27.81 3.92
N GLU A 110 -9.61 28.31 4.49
CA GLU A 110 -10.06 29.70 4.29
C GLU A 110 -9.01 30.70 4.73
N ASN A 111 -8.51 30.57 5.97
CA ASN A 111 -7.44 31.43 6.49
C ASN A 111 -6.17 31.34 5.65
N SER A 112 -5.76 30.13 5.23
CA SER A 112 -4.59 29.98 4.37
C SER A 112 -4.80 30.68 3.03
N TRP A 113 -5.99 30.56 2.44
CA TRP A 113 -6.28 31.10 1.12
C TRP A 113 -6.35 32.64 1.09
N GLU A 114 -6.98 33.24 2.10
CA GLU A 114 -7.19 34.69 2.21
C GLU A 114 -5.90 35.43 2.54
N ASN A 115 -5.07 34.88 3.42
CA ASN A 115 -3.83 35.51 3.85
C ASN A 115 -2.68 35.46 2.83
N MET A 116 -2.88 34.83 1.66
CA MET A 116 -1.87 34.79 0.59
C MET A 116 -1.91 36.06 -0.28
N ASP A 117 -0.95 36.97 -0.09
CA ASP A 117 -0.64 38.05 -1.05
C ASP A 117 0.28 37.50 -2.17
N ILE A 118 -0.31 37.30 -3.35
CA ILE A 118 0.41 36.91 -4.57
C ILE A 118 -0.01 37.85 -5.70
N ARG A 119 0.98 38.46 -6.36
CA ARG A 119 0.76 39.43 -7.44
C ARG A 119 1.19 38.86 -8.79
N GLY A 120 0.51 39.27 -9.86
CA GLY A 120 0.82 38.88 -11.23
C GLY A 120 -0.42 38.63 -12.07
N LYS A 121 -0.25 37.93 -13.20
CA LYS A 121 -1.38 37.51 -14.07
C LYS A 121 -2.34 36.62 -13.28
N LYS A 122 -3.65 36.74 -13.52
CA LYS A 122 -4.69 35.98 -12.79
C LYS A 122 -4.42 34.47 -12.73
N ALA A 123 -4.01 33.86 -13.86
CA ALA A 123 -3.67 32.44 -13.91
C ALA A 123 -2.46 32.07 -13.04
N PHE A 124 -1.45 32.96 -12.97
CA PHE A 124 -0.28 32.77 -12.11
C PHE A 124 -0.67 32.86 -10.63
N VAL A 125 -1.50 33.83 -10.25
CA VAL A 125 -1.99 34.00 -8.88
C VAL A 125 -2.71 32.75 -8.40
N VAL A 126 -3.64 32.21 -9.20
CA VAL A 126 -4.39 30.99 -8.85
C VAL A 126 -3.46 29.78 -8.72
N LYS A 127 -2.56 29.57 -9.69
CA LYS A 127 -1.57 28.48 -9.65
C LYS A 127 -0.73 28.52 -8.38
N GLU A 128 -0.22 29.69 -8.01
CA GLU A 128 0.66 29.84 -6.87
C GLU A 128 -0.11 29.73 -5.54
N LYS A 129 -1.37 30.20 -5.48
CA LYS A 129 -2.25 29.96 -4.32
C LYS A 129 -2.47 28.46 -4.08
N PHE A 130 -2.82 27.69 -5.11
CA PHE A 130 -2.95 26.23 -4.97
C PHE A 130 -1.64 25.56 -4.55
N LYS A 131 -0.51 25.98 -5.11
CA LYS A 131 0.81 25.46 -4.73
C LYS A 131 1.12 25.71 -3.26
N ARG A 132 0.88 26.93 -2.74
CA ARG A 132 1.11 27.25 -1.33
C ARG A 132 0.11 26.56 -0.41
N LEU A 133 -1.17 26.49 -0.79
CA LEU A 133 -2.19 25.77 -0.04
C LEU A 133 -1.84 24.29 0.10
N LYS A 134 -1.36 23.66 -0.97
CA LYS A 134 -0.85 22.29 -0.95
C LYS A 134 0.26 22.11 0.10
N GLU A 135 1.24 23.01 0.16
CA GLU A 135 2.33 22.88 1.13
C GLU A 135 1.85 23.16 2.57
N ALA A 136 0.94 24.12 2.76
CA ALA A 136 0.31 24.39 4.05
C ALA A 136 -0.47 23.16 4.56
N LEU A 137 -1.27 22.53 3.70
CA LEU A 137 -2.02 21.31 4.03
C LEU A 137 -1.11 20.14 4.40
N LYS A 138 0.05 19.98 3.74
CA LYS A 138 1.03 18.96 4.13
C LYS A 138 1.62 19.21 5.51
N GLY A 139 1.90 20.47 5.85
CA GLY A 139 2.39 20.85 7.19
C GLY A 139 1.33 20.57 8.25
N TRP A 140 0.12 21.06 8.00
CA TRP A 140 -1.03 20.86 8.89
C TRP A 140 -1.38 19.39 9.10
N ASN A 141 -1.30 18.56 8.05
CA ASN A 141 -1.51 17.12 8.19
C ASN A 141 -0.52 16.51 9.19
N LYS A 142 0.76 16.89 9.13
CA LYS A 142 1.75 16.40 10.09
C LYS A 142 1.45 16.91 11.49
N GLU A 143 1.05 18.16 11.66
CA GLU A 143 0.78 18.72 12.99
C GLU A 143 -0.44 18.07 13.66
N VAL A 144 -1.50 17.84 12.89
CA VAL A 144 -2.78 17.32 13.41
C VAL A 144 -2.80 15.80 13.48
N PHE A 145 -2.21 15.11 12.50
CA PHE A 145 -2.28 13.66 12.36
C PHE A 145 -0.96 12.94 12.65
N ALA A 146 0.12 13.61 13.09
CA ALA A 146 1.40 12.94 13.39
C ALA A 146 1.27 11.79 14.40
N ILE A 147 0.42 11.93 15.42
CA ILE A 147 0.22 10.86 16.41
C ILE A 147 -0.39 9.62 15.74
N LEU A 148 -1.34 9.84 14.82
CA LEU A 148 -1.95 8.76 14.05
C LEU A 148 -0.92 8.10 13.14
N ASP A 149 -0.08 8.88 12.45
CA ASP A 149 1.03 8.37 11.62
C ASP A 149 2.02 7.52 12.45
N LEU A 150 2.38 7.99 13.66
CA LEU A 150 3.27 7.25 14.57
C LEU A 150 2.65 5.95 15.08
N ASN A 151 1.36 5.95 15.40
CA ASN A 151 0.65 4.76 15.83
C ASN A 151 0.57 3.74 14.69
N ILE A 152 0.30 4.19 13.47
CA ILE A 152 0.34 3.35 12.26
C ILE A 152 1.72 2.71 12.11
N ASP A 153 2.80 3.50 12.14
CA ASP A 153 4.17 3.01 11.97
C ASP A 153 4.55 1.98 13.04
N LYS A 154 4.16 2.23 14.30
CA LYS A 154 4.40 1.31 15.41
C LYS A 154 3.66 -0.02 15.20
N THR A 155 2.37 0.04 14.88
CA THR A 155 1.56 -1.15 14.60
C THR A 155 2.10 -1.94 13.41
N MET A 156 2.45 -1.26 12.32
CA MET A 156 3.07 -1.90 11.15
C MET A 156 4.35 -2.63 11.55
N LYS A 157 5.24 -2.00 12.33
CA LYS A 157 6.50 -2.61 12.73
C LYS A 157 6.28 -3.89 13.53
N GLU A 158 5.40 -3.84 14.52
CA GLU A 158 5.05 -5.01 15.34
C GLU A 158 4.47 -6.14 14.48
N LEU A 159 3.55 -5.84 13.55
CA LEU A 159 2.96 -6.81 12.64
C LEU A 159 4.02 -7.49 11.76
N ASN A 160 4.91 -6.70 11.15
CA ASN A 160 5.93 -7.20 10.24
C ASN A 160 6.99 -8.06 10.95
N GLU A 161 7.36 -7.71 12.19
CA GLU A 161 8.26 -8.50 13.02
C GLU A 161 7.64 -9.87 13.36
N MET A 162 6.38 -9.89 13.82
CA MET A 162 5.69 -11.12 14.18
C MET A 162 5.49 -12.05 12.98
N GLU A 163 5.12 -11.51 11.82
CA GLU A 163 5.01 -12.28 10.58
C GLU A 163 6.34 -12.83 10.07
N GLY A 164 7.43 -12.07 10.23
CA GLY A 164 8.77 -12.53 9.90
C GLY A 164 9.15 -13.79 10.68
N LEU A 165 8.84 -13.81 11.98
CA LEU A 165 9.07 -14.96 12.85
C LEU A 165 8.22 -16.17 12.47
N ILE A 166 6.93 -15.98 12.15
CA ILE A 166 6.04 -17.05 11.68
C ILE A 166 6.53 -17.61 10.34
N ALA A 167 6.94 -16.74 9.41
CA ALA A 167 7.44 -17.15 8.11
C ALA A 167 8.80 -17.87 8.16
N GLY A 168 9.63 -17.55 9.18
CA GLY A 168 10.90 -18.22 9.49
C GLY A 168 10.73 -19.59 10.14
N GLY A 169 9.56 -19.86 10.74
CA GLY A 169 9.28 -21.10 11.47
C GLY A 169 9.72 -21.07 12.94
N ASP A 170 10.10 -19.89 13.45
CA ASP A 170 10.61 -19.69 14.81
C ASP A 170 9.50 -19.56 15.86
N LEU A 171 8.25 -19.32 15.44
CA LEU A 171 7.07 -19.31 16.30
C LEU A 171 5.90 -20.11 15.71
N SER A 172 5.11 -20.71 16.60
CA SER A 172 3.80 -21.27 16.28
C SER A 172 2.80 -20.15 16.02
N SER A 173 1.90 -20.31 15.04
CA SER A 173 0.80 -19.36 14.80
C SER A 173 -0.14 -19.20 16.00
N ASP A 174 -0.10 -20.14 16.96
CA ASP A 174 -0.98 -20.15 18.13
C ASP A 174 -0.49 -19.25 19.28
N SER A 175 0.78 -18.80 19.25
CA SER A 175 1.38 -17.99 20.33
C SER A 175 1.37 -16.49 20.07
N VAL A 176 0.77 -16.04 18.95
CA VAL A 176 0.96 -14.69 18.41
C VAL A 176 -0.40 -14.02 18.22
N ASP A 177 -0.71 -13.02 19.04
CA ASP A 177 -2.01 -12.32 18.99
C ASP A 177 -2.05 -11.21 17.92
N ILE A 178 -1.79 -11.59 16.66
CA ILE A 178 -1.91 -10.69 15.48
C ILE A 178 -3.33 -10.13 15.39
N LYS A 179 -4.31 -10.92 15.81
CA LYS A 179 -5.71 -10.54 15.86
C LYS A 179 -5.95 -9.37 16.82
N HIS A 180 -5.34 -9.38 18.00
CA HIS A 180 -5.43 -8.28 18.95
C HIS A 180 -4.74 -7.02 18.43
N ILE A 181 -3.59 -7.12 17.77
CA ILE A 181 -2.90 -5.95 17.19
C ILE A 181 -3.77 -5.29 16.12
N ASN A 182 -4.28 -6.06 15.15
CA ASN A 182 -5.15 -5.53 14.10
C ASN A 182 -6.44 -4.95 14.69
N LYS A 183 -7.06 -5.62 15.67
CA LYS A 183 -8.29 -5.14 16.31
C LYS A 183 -8.06 -3.86 17.09
N HIS A 184 -7.02 -3.82 17.93
CA HIS A 184 -6.64 -2.64 18.71
C HIS A 184 -6.42 -1.45 17.79
N PHE A 185 -5.78 -1.64 16.62
CA PHE A 185 -5.52 -0.55 15.69
C PHE A 185 -6.79 0.21 15.25
N TRP A 186 -7.87 -0.52 14.97
CA TRP A 186 -9.14 0.06 14.49
C TRP A 186 -10.03 0.61 15.62
N GLU A 187 -9.68 0.36 16.89
CA GLU A 187 -10.42 0.83 18.06
C GLU A 187 -9.82 2.12 18.68
N GLN A 188 -8.73 2.66 18.10
CA GLN A 188 -7.99 3.82 18.60
C GLN A 188 -8.62 5.17 18.23
#